data_AF-A0AAX4K090-F1
#
_entry.id   AF-A0AAX4K090-F1
#
_cell.length_a   1.000
_cell.length_b   1.000
_cell.length_c   1.000
_cell.angle_alpha   90.00
_cell.angle_beta   90.00
_cell.angle_gamma   90.00
#
_symmetry.space_group_name_H-M   'P 1'
#
loop_
_entity.id
_entity.type
_entity.pdbx_description
1 polymer ?
#
loop_
_entity_poly.entity_id
_entity_poly.type
_entity_poly.pdbx_seq_one_letter_code
_entity_poly.pdbx_strand_id
1 'polypeptide(L)'
;MFLSSLRASSSKLPSTVLNQQQKALLSSSTKLMQKAPLRASAETPTPQSLLTLIGRNADTKLESHAESWDKLNELWMRSVKLYDVGLSVKERRYLLWAFSRYSQGSAPSTFIKPPRPPKKIRGWGPKIQNGVRVRE
;
A
#
# COMPACT_ATOMS: atom_id res chain seq x y z
N MET A 1 22.56 -53.35 -29.58
CA MET A 1 21.47 -52.34 -29.62
C MET A 1 22.06 -51.04 -29.09
N PHE A 2 22.06 -49.96 -29.87
CA PHE A 2 22.61 -48.68 -29.43
C PHE A 2 21.47 -47.77 -28.95
N LEU A 3 21.56 -47.31 -27.71
CA LEU A 3 20.60 -46.35 -27.16
C LEU A 3 20.86 -44.97 -27.77
N SER A 4 19.87 -44.43 -28.46
CA SER A 4 19.89 -43.08 -29.01
C SER A 4 19.99 -42.06 -27.86
N SER A 5 21.06 -41.25 -27.87
CA SER A 5 21.25 -40.22 -26.86
C SER A 5 20.12 -39.19 -26.91
N LEU A 6 19.35 -39.08 -25.83
CA LEU A 6 18.37 -38.01 -25.65
C LEU A 6 19.11 -36.68 -25.51
N ARG A 7 19.40 -36.03 -26.64
CA ARG A 7 19.89 -34.66 -26.71
C ARG A 7 18.79 -33.74 -26.21
N ALA A 8 18.79 -33.47 -24.91
CA ALA A 8 17.90 -32.50 -24.28
C ALA A 8 18.11 -31.13 -24.95
N SER A 9 17.21 -30.79 -25.88
CA SER A 9 17.28 -29.57 -26.65
C SER A 9 16.82 -28.41 -25.78
N SER A 10 17.72 -27.96 -24.90
CA SER A 10 17.56 -26.73 -24.12
C SER A 10 17.58 -25.55 -25.09
N SER A 11 16.39 -25.16 -25.56
CA SER A 11 16.14 -23.97 -26.39
C SER A 11 16.30 -22.68 -25.57
N LYS A 12 17.49 -22.49 -24.97
CA LYS A 12 17.96 -21.18 -24.56
C LYS A 12 18.22 -20.37 -25.83
N LEU A 13 17.16 -19.73 -26.33
CA LEU A 13 17.25 -18.72 -27.37
C LEU A 13 18.32 -17.70 -26.95
N PRO A 14 19.32 -17.41 -27.79
CA PRO A 14 20.33 -16.42 -27.44
C PRO A 14 19.66 -15.06 -27.22
N SER A 15 20.04 -14.38 -26.14
CA SER A 15 19.42 -13.11 -25.68
C SER A 15 19.52 -11.94 -26.67
N THR A 16 20.24 -12.16 -27.77
CA THR A 16 20.44 -11.28 -28.93
C THR A 16 19.31 -11.33 -29.95
N VAL A 17 18.46 -12.36 -29.97
CA VAL A 17 17.40 -12.54 -31.00
C VAL A 17 16.09 -11.84 -30.64
N LEU A 18 15.85 -11.53 -29.37
CA LEU A 18 14.67 -10.80 -28.93
C LEU A 18 14.87 -9.28 -29.09
N ASN A 19 14.26 -8.73 -30.15
CA ASN A 19 14.06 -7.29 -30.31
C ASN A 19 13.40 -6.68 -29.07
N GLN A 20 13.76 -5.44 -28.75
CA GLN A 20 13.34 -4.74 -27.52
C GLN A 20 11.81 -4.66 -27.36
N GLN A 21 11.07 -4.66 -28.47
CA GLN A 21 9.60 -4.70 -28.52
C GLN A 21 9.03 -6.05 -28.03
N GLN A 22 9.65 -7.18 -28.35
CA GLN A 22 9.17 -8.51 -27.92
C GLN A 22 9.49 -8.79 -26.45
N LYS A 23 10.54 -8.17 -25.90
CA LYS A 23 10.86 -8.21 -24.45
C LYS A 23 9.74 -7.61 -23.59
N ALA A 24 8.95 -6.66 -24.12
CA ALA A 24 7.81 -6.08 -23.41
C ALA A 24 6.61 -7.03 -23.30
N LEU A 25 6.41 -7.95 -24.26
CA LEU A 25 5.25 -8.85 -24.32
C LEU A 25 5.33 -10.01 -23.33
N LEU A 26 6.54 -10.42 -22.95
CA LEU A 26 6.81 -11.45 -21.94
C LEU A 26 7.16 -10.86 -20.57
N SER A 27 7.16 -9.53 -20.45
CA SER A 27 7.49 -8.85 -19.21
C SER A 27 6.26 -8.79 -18.31
N SER A 28 6.16 -9.72 -17.36
CA SER A 28 5.33 -9.59 -16.16
C SER A 28 5.88 -8.54 -15.19
N SER A 29 6.38 -7.42 -15.73
CA SER A 29 6.81 -6.25 -14.96
C SER A 29 5.64 -5.77 -14.14
N THR A 30 5.68 -6.11 -12.85
CA THR A 30 4.95 -5.40 -11.81
C THR A 30 5.35 -3.94 -11.96
N LYS A 31 4.47 -3.13 -12.60
CA LYS A 31 4.70 -1.70 -12.77
C LYS A 31 5.09 -1.15 -11.40
N LEU A 32 6.36 -0.79 -11.23
CA LEU A 32 6.82 -0.07 -10.05
C LEU A 32 6.02 1.22 -10.06
N MET A 33 5.00 1.28 -9.21
CA MET A 33 4.03 2.36 -9.23
C MET A 33 4.77 3.63 -8.82
N GLN A 34 5.04 4.47 -9.82
CA GLN A 34 5.81 5.69 -9.63
C GLN A 34 5.13 6.53 -8.55
N LYS A 35 5.89 6.97 -7.54
CA LYS A 35 5.38 7.88 -6.52
C LYS A 35 5.07 9.22 -7.17
N ALA A 36 3.82 9.44 -7.54
CA ALA A 36 3.35 10.76 -7.91
C ALA A 36 3.28 11.67 -6.66
N PRO A 37 3.50 12.99 -6.80
CA PRO A 37 3.26 13.93 -5.73
C PRO A 37 1.76 13.97 -5.40
N LEU A 38 1.46 14.06 -4.11
CA LEU A 38 0.14 14.30 -3.56
C LEU A 38 -0.26 15.74 -3.89
N ARG A 39 -1.49 15.94 -4.34
CA ARG A 39 -2.04 17.24 -4.79
C ARG A 39 -3.46 17.38 -4.24
N ALA A 40 -3.90 18.62 -4.02
CA ALA A 40 -5.27 18.89 -3.60
C ALA A 40 -6.31 18.23 -4.53
N SER A 41 -7.39 17.74 -3.93
CA SER A 41 -8.53 17.11 -4.60
C SER A 41 -9.83 17.70 -4.06
N ALA A 42 -10.95 17.52 -4.76
CA ALA A 42 -12.24 18.08 -4.36
C ALA A 42 -12.68 17.66 -2.93
N GLU A 43 -12.41 16.42 -2.52
CA GLU A 43 -12.67 15.94 -1.15
C GLU A 43 -11.64 16.45 -0.12
N THR A 44 -10.48 16.93 -0.57
CA THR A 44 -9.29 17.24 0.26
C THR A 44 -8.55 18.47 -0.27
N PRO A 45 -9.09 19.68 -0.05
CA PRO A 45 -8.45 20.92 -0.47
C PRO A 45 -7.16 21.21 0.32
N THR A 46 -7.17 20.90 1.62
CA THR A 46 -6.01 21.09 2.51
C THR A 46 -5.32 19.76 2.81
N PRO A 47 -3.99 19.77 3.04
CA PRO A 47 -3.26 18.57 3.46
C PRO A 47 -3.71 18.10 4.85
N GLN A 48 -4.15 19.02 5.73
CA GLN A 48 -4.72 18.68 7.03
C GLN A 48 -6.03 17.88 6.91
N SER A 49 -6.96 18.26 6.01
CA SER A 49 -8.21 17.49 5.85
C SER A 49 -7.96 16.07 5.30
N LEU A 50 -6.94 15.90 4.46
CA LEU A 50 -6.47 14.57 4.04
C LEU A 50 -5.98 13.73 5.23
N LEU A 51 -5.21 14.31 6.15
CA LEU A 51 -4.75 13.59 7.34
C LEU A 51 -5.93 13.22 8.25
N THR A 52 -6.85 14.16 8.52
CA THR A 52 -8.05 13.91 9.33
C THR A 52 -8.95 12.80 8.76
N LEU A 53 -9.08 12.71 7.43
CA LEU A 53 -9.77 11.58 6.81
C LEU A 53 -9.00 10.26 7.03
N ILE A 54 -7.67 10.24 6.86
CA ILE A 54 -6.83 9.04 7.07
C ILE A 54 -6.92 8.53 8.52
N GLY A 55 -6.96 9.46 9.48
CA GLY A 55 -7.04 9.19 10.92
C GLY A 55 -5.83 8.42 11.45
N ARG A 56 -6.07 7.59 12.48
CA ARG A 56 -5.04 6.75 13.14
C ARG A 56 -3.85 7.58 13.66
N ASN A 57 -4.14 8.66 14.37
CA ASN A 57 -3.14 9.60 14.94
C ASN A 57 -2.22 10.23 13.89
N ALA A 58 -2.58 10.22 12.60
CA ALA A 58 -1.83 10.94 11.57
C ALA A 58 -1.97 12.45 11.79
N ASP A 59 -3.19 12.89 12.09
CA ASP A 59 -3.62 14.27 12.30
C ASP A 59 -2.73 14.94 13.35
N THR A 60 -2.71 14.40 14.57
CA THR A 60 -2.03 14.97 15.75
C THR A 60 -0.51 14.84 15.73
N LYS A 61 0.03 13.85 15.01
CA LYS A 61 1.49 13.63 14.94
C LYS A 61 2.14 14.34 13.75
N LEU A 62 1.37 14.75 12.75
CA LEU A 62 1.89 15.36 11.52
C LEU A 62 1.43 16.82 11.32
N GLU A 63 0.91 17.49 12.35
CA GLU A 63 0.44 18.88 12.29
C GLU A 63 1.49 19.83 11.68
N SER A 64 2.76 19.70 12.11
CA SER A 64 3.91 20.47 11.59
C SER A 64 4.23 20.25 10.09
N HIS A 65 3.72 19.15 9.52
CA HIS A 65 3.84 18.81 8.10
C HIS A 65 2.52 19.01 7.34
N ALA A 66 1.43 19.32 8.05
CA ALA A 66 0.10 19.58 7.51
C ALA A 66 -0.11 21.04 7.09
N GLU A 67 0.91 21.90 7.21
CA GLU A 67 0.86 23.30 6.77
C GLU A 67 0.88 23.46 5.23
N SER A 68 1.62 22.59 4.52
CA SER A 68 1.76 22.69 3.07
C SER A 68 1.86 21.34 2.37
N TRP A 69 1.35 21.28 1.14
CA TRP A 69 1.46 20.10 0.28
C TRP A 69 2.91 19.72 -0.02
N ASP A 70 3.83 20.68 -0.06
CA ASP A 70 5.25 20.43 -0.32
C ASP A 70 5.94 19.74 0.87
N LYS A 71 5.69 20.21 2.11
CA LYS A 71 6.19 19.54 3.33
C LYS A 71 5.67 18.10 3.44
N LEU A 72 4.40 17.88 3.09
CA LEU A 72 3.78 16.56 3.10
C LEU A 72 4.34 15.67 1.96
N ASN A 73 4.60 16.25 0.78
CA ASN A 73 5.25 15.56 -0.34
C ASN A 73 6.70 15.17 -0.03
N GLU A 74 7.46 15.98 0.70
CA GLU A 74 8.79 15.60 1.16
C GLU A 74 8.77 14.33 2.01
N LEU A 75 7.81 14.20 2.93
CA LEU A 75 7.62 12.98 3.73
C LEU A 75 7.23 11.77 2.87
N TRP A 76 6.32 11.98 1.91
CA TRP A 76 5.87 10.92 1.01
C TRP A 76 7.02 10.40 0.14
N MET A 77 7.83 11.29 -0.43
CA MET A 77 8.96 10.93 -1.28
C MET A 77 10.11 10.31 -0.45
N ARG A 78 10.51 10.95 0.65
CA ARG A 78 11.57 10.49 1.57
C ARG A 78 11.00 9.66 2.73
N SER A 79 10.64 8.40 2.45
CA SER A 79 9.95 7.49 3.39
C SER A 79 10.71 7.06 4.66
N VAL A 80 11.85 7.70 4.98
CA VAL A 80 12.70 7.36 6.14
C VAL A 80 12.32 8.17 7.40
N LYS A 81 11.82 9.41 7.24
CA LYS A 81 11.58 10.35 8.37
C LYS A 81 10.34 10.05 9.25
N LEU A 82 9.47 9.13 8.85
CA LEU A 82 8.23 8.84 9.60
C LEU A 82 8.46 8.09 10.93
N TYR A 83 9.65 7.54 11.16
CA TYR A 83 10.00 6.88 12.43
C TYR A 83 10.11 7.89 13.57
N ASP A 84 10.82 9.00 13.32
CA ASP A 84 11.21 10.00 14.31
C ASP A 84 9.99 10.76 14.90
N VAL A 85 8.90 10.80 14.12
CA VAL A 85 7.60 11.41 14.46
C VAL A 85 6.80 10.60 15.51
N GLY A 86 7.33 9.47 16.01
CA GLY A 86 6.64 8.66 17.04
C GLY A 86 5.39 7.94 16.54
N LEU A 87 5.20 7.83 15.22
CA LEU A 87 4.18 6.97 14.60
C LEU A 87 4.53 5.50 14.81
N SER A 88 3.58 4.68 15.26
CA SER A 88 3.79 3.24 15.40
C SER A 88 3.99 2.55 14.05
N VAL A 89 4.61 1.37 14.02
CA VAL A 89 4.86 0.61 12.77
C VAL A 89 3.58 0.39 11.96
N LYS A 90 2.43 0.20 12.64
CA LYS A 90 1.12 0.02 12.00
C LYS A 90 0.58 1.32 11.41
N GLU A 91 0.71 2.44 12.13
CA GLU A 91 0.34 3.78 11.66
C GLU A 91 1.15 4.16 10.41
N ARG A 92 2.49 4.04 10.46
CA ARG A 92 3.38 4.35 9.32
C ARG A 92 3.06 3.52 8.08
N ARG A 93 2.84 2.21 8.23
CA ARG A 93 2.47 1.32 7.11
C ARG A 93 1.13 1.70 6.49
N TYR A 94 0.14 2.05 7.31
CA TYR A 94 -1.17 2.51 6.80
C TYR A 94 -1.07 3.87 6.10
N LEU A 95 -0.34 4.83 6.68
CA LEU A 95 -0.15 6.16 6.13
C LEU A 95 0.52 6.11 4.74
N LEU A 96 1.62 5.36 4.61
CA LEU A 96 2.31 5.18 3.33
C LEU A 96 1.43 4.47 2.29
N TRP A 97 0.59 3.52 2.71
CA TRP A 97 -0.39 2.89 1.82
C TRP A 97 -1.48 3.89 1.39
N ALA A 98 -2.01 4.70 2.31
CA ALA A 98 -3.01 5.73 2.03
C ALA A 98 -2.47 6.78 1.05
N PHE A 99 -1.26 7.29 1.29
CA PHE A 99 -0.57 8.20 0.34
C PHE A 99 -0.33 7.53 -1.02
N SER A 100 0.05 6.24 -1.06
CA SER A 100 0.15 5.51 -2.32
C SER A 100 -1.18 5.49 -3.08
N ARG A 101 -2.30 5.20 -2.41
CA ARG A 101 -3.64 5.20 -3.04
C ARG A 101 -4.06 6.58 -3.52
N TYR A 102 -3.81 7.62 -2.73
CA TYR A 102 -4.12 9.00 -3.07
C TYR A 102 -3.28 9.50 -4.26
N SER A 103 -1.98 9.22 -4.29
CA SER A 103 -1.08 9.54 -5.41
C SER A 103 -1.49 8.89 -6.73
N GLN A 104 -2.27 7.80 -6.68
CA GLN A 104 -2.83 7.10 -7.83
C GLN A 104 -4.20 7.68 -8.28
N GLY A 105 -4.65 8.77 -7.67
CA GLY A 105 -5.95 9.39 -7.96
C GLY A 105 -7.17 8.65 -7.38
N SER A 106 -6.97 7.70 -6.45
CA SER A 106 -8.12 7.14 -5.71
C SER A 106 -8.67 8.21 -4.76
N ALA A 107 -9.99 8.42 -4.77
CA ALA A 107 -10.64 9.33 -3.81
C ALA A 107 -10.46 8.82 -2.36
N PRO A 108 -10.15 9.69 -1.38
CA PRO A 108 -9.95 9.28 0.00
C PRO A 108 -11.15 8.53 0.58
N SER A 109 -12.37 8.98 0.29
CA SER A 109 -13.62 8.28 0.63
C SER A 109 -13.67 6.79 0.23
N THR A 110 -13.01 6.41 -0.87
CA THR A 110 -13.07 5.05 -1.43
C THR A 110 -12.16 4.05 -0.73
N PHE A 111 -10.97 4.48 -0.27
CA PHE A 111 -9.97 3.56 0.29
C PHE A 111 -9.82 3.68 1.81
N ILE A 112 -10.22 4.80 2.41
CA ILE A 112 -10.13 5.01 3.85
C ILE A 112 -11.17 4.13 4.54
N LYS A 113 -10.69 3.18 5.35
CA LYS A 113 -11.55 2.30 6.14
C LYS A 113 -11.44 2.66 7.62
N PRO A 114 -12.56 2.94 8.31
CA PRO A 114 -12.55 3.20 9.74
C PRO A 114 -11.94 2.00 10.49
N PRO A 115 -11.43 2.21 11.72
CA PRO A 115 -11.00 1.10 12.55
C PRO A 115 -12.15 0.10 12.68
N ARG A 116 -11.87 -1.20 12.45
CA ARG A 116 -12.87 -2.24 12.67
C ARG A 116 -13.32 -2.15 14.13
N PRO A 117 -14.64 -2.14 14.42
CA PRO A 117 -15.12 -2.09 15.79
C PRO A 117 -14.52 -3.27 16.57
N PRO A 118 -14.26 -3.09 17.88
CA PRO A 118 -13.73 -4.17 18.69
C PRO A 118 -14.66 -5.37 18.59
N LYS A 119 -14.10 -6.58 18.46
CA LYS A 119 -14.92 -7.78 18.43
C LYS A 119 -15.73 -7.83 19.74
N LYS A 120 -17.06 -7.90 19.63
CA LYS A 120 -17.96 -8.09 20.77
C LYS A 120 -17.66 -9.40 21.52
N ILE A 121 -17.01 -10.34 20.85
CA ILE A 121 -16.66 -11.69 21.32
C ILE A 121 -15.18 -11.96 21.08
N ARG A 122 -14.52 -12.61 22.04
CA ARG A 122 -13.12 -13.06 21.96
C ARG A 122 -13.06 -14.59 22.07
N GLY A 123 -11.96 -15.19 21.59
CA GLY A 123 -11.81 -16.65 21.42
C GLY A 123 -11.93 -17.11 19.95
N TRP A 124 -11.47 -18.34 19.65
CA TRP A 124 -11.87 -19.10 18.46
C TRP A 124 -13.15 -19.85 18.82
N GLY A 125 -14.23 -19.09 19.03
CA GLY A 125 -15.27 -19.45 19.98
C GLY A 125 -16.65 -19.70 19.38
N PRO A 126 -17.12 -20.96 19.39
CA PRO A 126 -18.52 -21.31 19.30
C PRO A 126 -19.20 -21.31 20.69
N LYS A 127 -20.49 -21.60 20.78
CA LYS A 127 -21.40 -21.81 19.65
C LYS A 127 -22.36 -20.66 19.43
N ILE A 128 -22.48 -19.77 20.41
CA ILE A 128 -23.62 -18.89 20.48
C ILE A 128 -23.13 -17.56 21.12
N GLN A 129 -23.37 -16.37 20.56
CA GLN A 129 -23.55 -15.10 21.30
C GLN A 129 -24.70 -14.21 20.78
N ASN A 130 -25.16 -13.29 21.65
CA ASN A 130 -26.44 -12.55 21.64
C ASN A 130 -27.62 -13.35 22.24
N GLY A 131 -27.52 -13.70 23.54
CA GLY A 131 -28.46 -14.53 24.35
C GLY A 131 -27.96 -15.94 24.76
N VAL A 132 -26.68 -16.19 24.53
CA VAL A 132 -26.27 -17.29 23.62
C VAL A 132 -24.72 -17.38 24.00
N ARG A 133 -24.10 -18.58 24.21
CA ARG A 133 -22.86 -18.84 25.05
C ARG A 133 -21.42 -18.72 24.41
N VAL A 134 -20.58 -17.78 24.90
CA VAL A 134 -19.08 -17.77 24.77
C VAL A 134 -18.44 -18.74 25.76
N ARG A 135 -17.30 -19.33 25.41
CA ARG A 135 -16.20 -19.56 26.38
C ARG A 135 -14.83 -19.25 25.75
N GLU A 136 -13.97 -18.73 26.64
CA GLU A 136 -12.50 -18.52 26.61
C GLU A 136 -11.76 -18.63 25.27
#